data_AF-A0AAW9NQ99-F1
#
_entry.id   AF-A0AAW9NQ99-F1
#
_cell.length_a   1.000
_cell.length_b   1.000
_cell.length_c   1.000
_cell.angle_alpha   90.00
_cell.angle_beta   90.00
_cell.angle_gamma   90.00
#
_symmetry.space_group_name_H-M   'P 1'
#
loop_
_entity.id
_entity.type
_entity.pdbx_description
1 polymer ?
#
loop_
_entity_poly.entity_id
_entity_poly.type
_entity_poly.pdbx_seq_one_letter_code
_entity_poly.pdbx_strand_id
1 'polypeptide(L)'
;MNSSESSVHIDDCYCMCKHGSNKVLFYTYSEFELSELNLDTFEIKNKVAPTEVAGSSAIVSCRNKVYFFSPYGAEHTIYLWDMEKNAISTIGKYPQHLRGIHEGLFLAFSESSYTIIELSF
;
A
#
# COMPACT_ATOMS: atom_id res chain seq x y z
N MET A 1 -12.26 -25.49 16.16
CA MET A 1 -10.80 -25.39 15.91
C MET A 1 -10.43 -23.91 15.96
N ASN A 2 -9.30 -23.60 16.62
CA ASN A 2 -8.92 -22.30 17.18
C ASN A 2 -9.14 -21.08 16.26
N SER A 3 -10.03 -20.18 16.69
CA SER A 3 -10.04 -18.78 16.27
C SER A 3 -9.05 -18.02 17.14
N SER A 4 -7.78 -17.96 16.73
CA SER A 4 -6.86 -17.00 17.32
C SER A 4 -7.33 -15.60 16.93
N GLU A 5 -7.79 -14.85 17.93
CA GLU A 5 -8.14 -13.44 17.85
C GLU A 5 -6.96 -12.61 17.31
N SER A 6 -6.98 -12.33 16.01
CA SER A 6 -6.48 -11.06 15.50
C SER A 6 -7.60 -10.45 14.68
N SER A 7 -8.59 -9.89 15.36
CA SER A 7 -9.69 -9.20 14.70
C SER A 7 -9.17 -7.86 14.18
N VAL A 8 -8.54 -7.87 13.00
CA VAL A 8 -8.34 -6.62 12.26
C VAL A 8 -9.73 -6.04 12.04
N HIS A 9 -10.00 -4.91 12.66
CA HIS A 9 -11.26 -4.21 12.50
C HIS A 9 -11.23 -3.45 11.18
N ILE A 10 -12.24 -3.67 10.35
CA ILE A 10 -12.37 -3.05 9.03
C ILE A 10 -13.61 -2.17 9.07
N ASP A 11 -13.43 -0.88 9.31
CA ASP A 11 -14.51 0.11 9.16
C ASP A 11 -14.69 0.48 7.68
N ASP A 12 -13.60 0.86 7.03
CA ASP A 12 -13.54 1.15 5.59
C ASP A 12 -12.16 0.83 5.02
N CYS A 13 -12.09 0.55 3.73
CA CYS A 13 -10.84 0.36 3.01
C CYS A 13 -10.29 1.72 2.56
N TYR A 14 -9.16 2.11 3.13
CA TYR A 14 -8.51 3.36 2.75
C TYR A 14 -7.71 3.23 1.45
N CYS A 15 -6.88 2.20 1.34
CA CYS A 15 -6.28 1.78 0.07
C CYS A 15 -5.85 0.31 0.13
N MET A 16 -5.71 -0.33 -1.04
CA MET A 16 -5.28 -1.72 -1.15
C MET A 16 -4.50 -1.96 -2.44
N CYS A 17 -3.64 -2.97 -2.45
CA CYS A 17 -3.04 -3.50 -3.67
C CYS A 17 -2.78 -5.00 -3.58
N LYS A 18 -2.71 -5.65 -4.76
CA LYS A 18 -2.20 -7.02 -4.85
C LYS A 18 -0.73 -7.06 -4.42
N HIS A 19 -0.36 -8.07 -3.65
CA HIS A 19 1.00 -8.35 -3.22
C HIS A 19 1.36 -9.81 -3.50
N GLY A 20 2.47 -10.04 -4.21
CA GLY A 20 2.85 -11.39 -4.64
C GLY A 20 1.76 -12.08 -5.48
N SER A 21 1.70 -13.41 -5.41
CA SER A 21 0.74 -14.21 -6.18
C SER A 21 -0.63 -14.33 -5.52
N ASN A 22 -0.68 -14.35 -4.18
CA ASN A 22 -1.85 -14.78 -3.39
C ASN A 22 -2.12 -13.88 -2.17
N LYS A 23 -1.68 -12.62 -2.18
CA LYS A 23 -1.88 -11.71 -1.05
C LYS A 23 -2.41 -10.35 -1.48
N VAL A 24 -3.00 -9.64 -0.52
CA VAL A 24 -3.42 -8.25 -0.63
C VAL A 24 -2.82 -7.47 0.53
N LEU A 25 -2.17 -6.36 0.24
CA LEU A 25 -1.81 -5.36 1.23
C LEU A 25 -2.90 -4.30 1.28
N PHE A 26 -3.26 -3.82 2.46
CA PHE A 26 -4.28 -2.79 2.61
C PHE A 26 -4.12 -1.97 3.89
N TYR A 27 -4.58 -0.73 3.84
CA TYR A 27 -4.85 0.12 5.00
C TYR A 27 -6.35 0.17 5.25
N THR A 28 -6.75 -0.01 6.51
CA THR A 28 -8.11 0.27 6.97
C THR A 28 -8.17 1.64 7.65
N TYR A 29 -9.35 2.24 7.60
CA TYR A 29 -9.73 3.25 8.58
C TYR A 29 -10.10 2.53 9.90
N SER A 30 -9.82 3.03 11.11
CA SER A 30 -9.17 4.27 11.56
C SER A 30 -7.70 4.14 11.98
N GLU A 31 -7.23 2.91 12.21
CA GLU A 31 -5.93 2.67 12.87
C GLU A 31 -4.74 2.83 11.93
N PHE A 32 -4.97 2.87 10.60
CA PHE A 32 -3.95 3.00 9.56
C PHE A 32 -2.76 2.03 9.72
N GLU A 33 -3.03 0.83 10.24
CA GLU A 33 -2.08 -0.27 10.29
C GLU A 33 -2.07 -1.00 8.94
N LEU A 34 -0.88 -1.28 8.42
CA LEU A 34 -0.76 -2.01 7.15
C LEU A 34 -1.08 -3.48 7.42
N SER A 35 -2.11 -3.99 6.75
CA SER A 35 -2.53 -5.39 6.88
C SER A 35 -2.21 -6.18 5.62
N GLU A 36 -1.94 -7.47 5.79
CA GLU A 36 -1.74 -8.45 4.71
C GLU A 36 -2.80 -9.54 4.82
N LEU A 37 -3.66 -9.66 3.81
CA LEU A 37 -4.62 -10.75 3.66
C LEU A 37 -3.98 -11.83 2.78
N ASN A 38 -3.95 -13.07 3.28
CA ASN A 38 -3.65 -14.25 2.46
C ASN A 38 -4.94 -14.75 1.80
N LEU A 39 -4.95 -14.89 0.47
CA LEU A 39 -6.14 -15.27 -0.30
C LEU A 39 -6.43 -16.78 -0.30
N ASP A 40 -5.45 -17.61 0.09
CA ASP A 40 -5.63 -19.06 0.19
C ASP A 40 -6.22 -19.45 1.54
N THR A 41 -5.81 -18.76 2.62
CA THR A 41 -6.23 -19.07 4.00
C THR A 41 -7.25 -18.10 4.58
N PHE A 42 -7.44 -16.95 3.94
CA PHE A 42 -8.20 -15.80 4.47
C PHE A 42 -7.71 -15.27 5.82
N GLU A 43 -6.48 -15.61 6.20
CA GLU A 43 -5.83 -15.02 7.37
C GLU A 43 -5.40 -13.58 7.09
N ILE A 44 -5.70 -12.67 8.01
CA ILE A 44 -5.21 -11.30 8.01
C ILE A 44 -4.10 -11.16 9.05
N LYS A 45 -2.97 -10.54 8.68
CA LYS A 45 -1.85 -10.26 9.57
C LYS A 45 -1.43 -8.80 9.46
N ASN A 46 -1.25 -8.15 10.59
CA ASN A 46 -0.65 -6.81 10.63
C ASN A 46 0.83 -6.89 10.24
N LYS A 47 1.26 -5.95 9.40
CA LYS A 47 2.64 -5.75 8.98
C LYS A 47 3.18 -4.51 9.70
N VAL A 48 4.33 -4.65 10.33
CA VAL A 48 5.05 -3.52 10.91
C VAL A 48 5.70 -2.73 9.77
N ALA A 49 4.94 -1.84 9.17
CA ALA A 49 5.43 -0.88 8.18
C ALA A 49 6.14 0.30 8.88
N PRO A 50 7.06 1.00 8.19
CA PRO A 50 7.62 2.26 8.68
C PRO A 50 6.51 3.28 9.00
N THR A 51 6.67 4.06 10.07
CA THR A 51 5.64 5.01 10.48
C THR A 51 5.45 6.15 9.48
N GLU A 52 6.47 6.43 8.66
CA GLU A 52 6.46 7.47 7.63
C GLU A 52 5.45 7.21 6.51
N VAL A 53 4.96 5.97 6.37
CA VAL A 53 3.99 5.59 5.32
C VAL A 53 2.58 5.37 5.84
N ALA A 54 2.35 5.61 7.14
CA ALA A 54 1.03 5.48 7.74
C ALA A 54 0.00 6.38 7.04
N GLY A 55 -1.18 5.81 6.78
CA GLY A 55 -2.27 6.54 6.13
C GLY A 55 -1.97 6.94 4.68
N SER A 56 -1.22 6.14 3.94
CA SER A 56 -1.01 6.34 2.50
C SER A 56 -2.31 6.20 1.71
N SER A 57 -2.58 7.17 0.84
CA SER A 57 -3.80 7.20 0.01
C SER A 57 -3.77 6.20 -1.17
N ALA A 58 -2.60 5.73 -1.55
CA ALA A 58 -2.43 4.66 -2.53
C ALA A 58 -1.17 3.84 -2.25
N ILE A 59 -1.25 2.57 -2.58
CA ILE A 59 -0.15 1.62 -2.45
C ILE A 59 -0.04 0.76 -3.71
N VAL A 60 1.18 0.36 -4.06
CA VAL A 60 1.45 -0.68 -5.05
C VAL A 60 2.61 -1.53 -4.57
N SER A 61 2.61 -2.81 -4.93
CA SER A 61 3.71 -3.71 -4.61
C SER A 61 4.33 -4.28 -5.88
N CYS A 62 5.64 -4.46 -5.85
CA CYS A 62 6.41 -5.22 -6.84
C CYS A 62 7.47 -6.03 -6.11
N ARG A 63 7.35 -7.37 -6.12
CA ARG A 63 8.23 -8.28 -5.37
C ARG A 63 8.32 -7.89 -3.88
N ASN A 64 9.52 -7.64 -3.37
CA ASN A 64 9.78 -7.24 -1.98
C ASN A 64 9.80 -5.72 -1.77
N LYS A 65 9.34 -4.95 -2.77
CA LYS A 65 9.18 -3.51 -2.70
C LYS A 65 7.71 -3.15 -2.57
N VAL A 66 7.42 -2.18 -1.71
CA VAL A 66 6.11 -1.56 -1.59
C VAL A 66 6.29 -0.06 -1.75
N TYR A 67 5.47 0.53 -2.61
CA TYR A 67 5.48 1.96 -2.87
C TYR A 67 4.22 2.57 -2.27
N PHE A 68 4.41 3.66 -1.57
CA PHE A 68 3.39 4.35 -0.81
C PHE A 68 3.25 5.78 -1.32
N PHE A 69 2.03 6.21 -1.57
CA PHE A 69 1.75 7.55 -2.09
C PHE A 69 0.91 8.37 -1.11
N SER A 70 1.41 9.58 -0.84
CA SER A 70 0.73 10.61 -0.06
C SER A 70 0.26 10.09 1.32
N PRO A 71 1.19 9.62 2.18
CA PRO A 71 0.89 9.34 3.59
C PRO A 71 0.57 10.62 4.36
N TYR A 72 0.08 10.47 5.59
CA TYR A 72 -0.21 11.62 6.43
C TYR A 72 1.04 12.45 6.72
N GLY A 73 0.91 13.77 6.59
CA GLY A 73 2.01 14.72 6.78
C GLY A 73 2.99 14.82 5.60
N ALA A 74 2.83 14.02 4.54
CA ALA A 74 3.69 14.07 3.35
C ALA A 74 2.89 13.93 2.04
N GLU A 75 1.99 14.89 1.82
CA GLU A 75 1.17 14.94 0.61
C GLU A 75 2.01 14.88 -0.67
N HIS A 76 1.45 14.21 -1.68
CA HIS A 76 2.06 14.04 -3.00
C HIS A 76 3.42 13.33 -3.02
N THR A 77 3.88 12.78 -1.90
CA THR A 77 5.20 12.16 -1.79
C THR A 77 5.10 10.66 -2.05
N ILE A 78 6.08 10.12 -2.78
CA ILE A 78 6.22 8.68 -3.03
C ILE A 78 7.37 8.14 -2.19
N TYR A 79 7.05 7.17 -1.34
CA TYR A 79 8.02 6.39 -0.58
C TYR A 79 8.18 5.00 -1.17
N LEU A 80 9.39 4.48 -1.08
CA LEU A 80 9.74 3.09 -1.36
C LEU A 80 10.15 2.44 -0.03
N TRP A 81 9.45 1.38 0.35
CA TRP A 81 9.85 0.45 1.39
C TRP A 81 10.41 -0.83 0.75
N ASP A 82 11.68 -1.10 0.99
CA ASP A 82 12.32 -2.38 0.72
C ASP A 82 12.09 -3.29 1.95
N MET A 83 11.20 -4.27 1.81
CA MET A 83 10.82 -5.16 2.91
C MET A 83 11.93 -6.15 3.29
N GLU A 84 12.84 -6.50 2.37
CA GLU A 84 13.98 -7.37 2.69
C GLU A 84 14.98 -6.65 3.58
N LYS A 85 15.29 -5.40 3.23
CA LYS A 85 16.24 -4.57 3.99
C LYS A 85 15.60 -3.87 5.18
N ASN A 86 14.27 -3.91 5.26
CA ASN A 86 13.46 -3.08 6.14
C ASN A 86 13.88 -1.59 6.08
N ALA A 87 14.07 -1.08 4.87
CA ALA A 87 14.60 0.26 4.63
C ALA A 87 13.59 1.10 3.85
N ILE A 88 13.43 2.37 4.28
CA ILE A 88 12.55 3.33 3.63
C ILE A 88 13.34 4.45 2.95
N SER A 89 12.86 4.88 1.79
CA SER A 89 13.41 6.02 1.07
C SER A 89 12.31 6.82 0.38
N THR A 90 12.49 8.13 0.26
CA THR A 90 11.66 8.96 -0.61
C THR A 90 12.21 8.90 -2.02
N ILE A 91 11.37 8.55 -3.00
CA ILE A 91 11.81 8.39 -4.39
C ILE A 91 11.28 9.48 -5.33
N GLY A 92 10.33 10.30 -4.88
CA GLY A 92 9.83 11.41 -5.69
C GLY A 92 8.54 12.02 -5.16
N LYS A 93 7.96 12.91 -5.97
CA LYS A 93 6.65 13.50 -5.75
C LYS A 93 5.82 13.44 -7.03
N TYR A 94 4.51 13.32 -6.89
CA TYR A 94 3.57 13.39 -8.01
C TYR A 94 2.36 14.26 -7.68
N PRO A 95 2.04 15.27 -8.51
CA PRO A 95 1.10 16.33 -8.14
C PRO A 95 -0.37 15.92 -8.16
N GLN A 96 -0.74 14.82 -8.80
CA GLN A 96 -2.12 14.34 -8.86
C GLN A 96 -2.35 13.19 -7.90
N HIS A 97 -3.61 12.93 -7.56
CA HIS A 97 -3.98 11.72 -6.83
C HIS A 97 -3.64 10.48 -7.64
N LEU A 98 -3.13 9.46 -6.94
CA LEU A 98 -2.81 8.17 -7.53
C LEU A 98 -3.77 7.09 -7.04
N ARG A 99 -3.92 6.06 -7.87
CA ARG A 99 -4.49 4.76 -7.52
C ARG A 99 -3.48 3.68 -7.84
N GLY A 100 -3.36 2.70 -6.96
CA GLY A 100 -2.54 1.53 -7.26
C GLY A 100 -3.25 0.61 -8.25
N ILE A 101 -2.53 0.09 -9.24
CA ILE A 101 -3.07 -0.90 -10.18
C ILE A 101 -2.36 -2.25 -10.02
N HIS A 102 -1.09 -2.37 -10.40
CA HIS A 102 -0.36 -3.64 -10.38
C HIS A 102 1.16 -3.43 -10.51
N GLU A 103 1.98 -4.29 -9.89
CA GLU A 103 3.44 -4.40 -10.12
C GLU A 103 4.21 -3.06 -10.21
N GLY A 104 4.03 -2.19 -9.21
CA GLY A 104 4.74 -0.91 -9.16
C GLY A 104 4.16 0.18 -10.08
N LEU A 105 3.01 -0.08 -10.71
CA LEU A 105 2.31 0.87 -11.55
C LEU A 105 1.23 1.63 -10.77
N PHE A 106 1.29 2.95 -10.83
CA PHE A 106 0.21 3.83 -10.40
C PHE A 106 -0.58 4.35 -11.60
N LEU A 107 -1.86 4.65 -11.36
CA LEU A 107 -2.74 5.35 -12.28
C LEU A 107 -3.05 6.74 -11.71
N ALA A 108 -2.76 7.77 -12.50
CA ALA A 108 -3.34 9.10 -12.33
C ALA A 108 -4.42 9.30 -13.40
N PHE A 109 -5.50 9.98 -13.06
CA PHE A 109 -6.54 10.30 -14.03
C PHE A 109 -7.16 11.67 -13.78
N SER A 110 -7.61 12.27 -14.85
CA SER A 110 -8.40 13.49 -14.90
C SER A 110 -9.75 13.20 -15.56
N GLU A 111 -10.58 14.23 -15.76
CA GLU A 111 -11.86 14.08 -16.45
C GLU A 111 -11.73 13.58 -17.90
N SER A 112 -10.59 13.83 -18.56
CA SER A 112 -10.41 13.57 -20.00
C SER A 112 -9.17 12.76 -20.35
N SER A 113 -8.34 12.39 -19.38
CA SER A 113 -7.08 11.68 -19.63
C SER A 113 -6.66 10.83 -18.45
N TYR A 114 -5.75 9.89 -18.71
CA TYR A 114 -5.08 9.13 -17.68
C TYR A 114 -3.59 9.02 -17.99
N THR A 115 -2.80 8.81 -16.93
CA THR A 115 -1.36 8.57 -17.01
C THR A 115 -1.04 7.34 -16.18
N ILE A 116 -0.35 6.38 -16.79
CA ILE A 116 0.25 5.26 -16.06
C ILE A 116 1.66 5.67 -15.68
N ILE A 117 1.98 5.53 -14.40
CA ILE A 117 3.28 5.87 -13.84
C ILE A 117 3.94 4.57 -13.42
N GLU A 118 5.04 4.24 -14.08
CA GLU A 118 5.86 3.08 -13.74
C GLU A 118 7.04 3.48 -12.87
N LEU A 119 7.24 2.75 -11.78
CA LEU A 119 8.36 2.94 -10.85
C LEU A 119 9.39 1.81 -11.04
N SER A 120 10.19 1.89 -12.10
CA SER A 120 11.19 0.88 -12.46
C SER A 120 12.47 1.05 -11.62
N PHE A 121 12.77 0.10 -10.71
CA PHE A 121 14.06 0.03 -9.98
C PHE A 121 14.48 -1.41 -9.71
#